data_AF-A0AA41X0B1-F1
#
_entry.id   AF-A0AA41X0B1-F1
#
_cell.length_a   1.000
_cell.length_b   1.000
_cell.length_c   1.000
_cell.angle_alpha   90.00
_cell.angle_beta   90.00
_cell.angle_gamma   90.00
#
_symmetry.space_group_name_H-M   'P 1'
#
loop_
_entity.id
_entity.type
_entity.pdbx_description
1 polymer ?
#
loop_
_entity_poly.entity_id
_entity_poly.type
_entity_poly.pdbx_seq_one_letter_code
_entity_poly.pdbx_strand_id
1 'polypeptide(L)'
;MKYHLAEVNIARFRNAPEDPVNAGFMDNLDRVNAAAEGQDGFIWRFTGAGNDAMDVQVFPDPNIAFNMSIWRDQASLMSFVYRNNIHSDIMRRRKEWFGELPRDRASLITGLRL
;
A
#
# COMPACT_ATOMS: atom_id res chain seq x y z
N MET A 1 -9.94 20.96 -15.47
CA MET A 1 -10.55 19.65 -15.12
C MET A 1 -10.11 19.27 -13.71
N LYS A 2 -10.96 18.60 -12.92
CA LYS A 2 -10.59 17.97 -11.65
C LYS A 2 -10.28 16.50 -11.90
N TYR A 3 -9.24 15.98 -11.27
CA TYR A 3 -8.82 14.57 -11.32
C TYR A 3 -8.62 14.06 -9.90
N HIS A 4 -8.77 12.75 -9.71
CA HIS A 4 -8.32 12.06 -8.52
C HIS A 4 -6.93 11.48 -8.77
N LEU A 5 -6.23 11.15 -7.70
CA LEU A 5 -4.91 10.53 -7.76
C LEU A 5 -5.01 9.08 -7.33
N ALA A 6 -4.47 8.17 -8.12
CA ALA A 6 -4.33 6.79 -7.72
C ALA A 6 -2.89 6.52 -7.29
N GLU A 7 -2.76 5.91 -6.14
CA GLU A 7 -1.52 5.40 -5.64
C GLU A 7 -1.57 3.87 -5.74
N VAL A 8 -0.56 3.28 -6.39
CA VAL A 8 -0.40 1.83 -6.49
C VAL A 8 0.90 1.44 -5.81
N ASN A 9 0.77 0.61 -4.79
CA ASN A 9 1.89 0.02 -4.07
C ASN A 9 2.12 -1.41 -4.55
N ILE A 10 3.35 -1.68 -4.93
CA ILE A 10 3.83 -3.01 -5.29
C ILE A 10 5.09 -3.24 -4.46
N ALA A 11 5.14 -4.37 -3.77
CA ALA A 11 6.32 -4.82 -3.04
C ALA A 11 6.44 -6.34 -3.14
N ARG A 12 7.66 -6.86 -3.03
CA ARG A 12 7.90 -8.30 -3.01
C ARG A 12 8.42 -8.72 -1.65
N PHE A 13 7.74 -9.63 -0.97
CA PHE A 13 8.21 -10.23 0.26
C PHE A 13 9.51 -11.01 0.04
N ARG A 14 10.35 -11.06 1.07
CA ARG A 14 11.58 -11.87 1.05
C ARG A 14 11.29 -13.36 1.25
N ASN A 15 10.31 -13.65 2.09
CA ASN A 15 9.80 -14.99 2.38
C ASN A 15 8.33 -15.09 1.95
N ALA A 16 7.72 -16.27 2.08
CA ALA A 16 6.29 -16.44 1.85
C ALA A 16 5.47 -15.44 2.70
N PRO A 17 4.32 -14.92 2.22
CA PRO A 17 3.50 -13.97 2.98
C PRO A 17 3.16 -14.43 4.40
N GLU A 18 2.93 -15.74 4.59
CA GLU A 18 2.56 -16.36 5.87
C GLU A 18 3.75 -16.60 6.81
N ASP A 19 4.98 -16.32 6.37
CA ASP A 19 6.18 -16.50 7.20
C ASP A 19 6.08 -15.61 8.47
N PRO A 20 6.37 -16.15 9.68
CA PRO A 20 6.31 -15.39 10.92
C PRO A 20 7.10 -14.08 10.93
N VAL A 21 8.15 -13.95 10.10
CA VAL A 21 8.90 -12.69 9.97
C VAL A 21 8.02 -11.52 9.48
N ASN A 22 6.95 -11.83 8.73
CA ASN A 22 6.01 -10.85 8.18
C ASN A 22 4.88 -10.49 9.15
N ALA A 23 4.73 -11.18 10.28
CA ALA A 23 3.64 -10.92 11.24
C ALA A 23 3.57 -9.44 11.65
N GLY A 24 4.73 -8.82 11.91
CA GLY A 24 4.79 -7.40 12.24
C GLY A 24 4.26 -6.46 11.13
N PHE A 25 4.30 -6.86 9.87
CA PHE A 25 3.66 -6.13 8.77
C PHE A 25 2.16 -6.43 8.71
N MET A 26 1.79 -7.71 8.70
CA MET A 26 0.39 -8.16 8.57
C MET A 26 -0.48 -7.59 9.71
N ASP A 27 0.02 -7.65 10.95
CA ASP A 27 -0.67 -7.14 12.15
C ASP A 27 -0.89 -5.61 12.13
N ASN A 28 -0.18 -4.88 11.27
CA ASN A 28 -0.31 -3.42 11.15
C ASN A 28 -1.13 -2.99 9.93
N LEU A 29 -1.58 -3.90 9.05
CA LEU A 29 -2.33 -3.56 7.85
C LEU A 29 -3.59 -2.75 8.17
N ASP A 30 -4.44 -3.26 9.06
CA ASP A 30 -5.67 -2.57 9.48
C ASP A 30 -5.39 -1.20 10.08
N ARG A 31 -4.33 -1.10 10.88
CA ARG A 31 -3.92 0.17 11.50
C ARG A 31 -3.50 1.21 10.46
N VAL A 32 -2.73 0.81 9.44
CA VAL A 32 -2.30 1.70 8.36
C VAL A 32 -3.49 2.07 7.46
N ASN A 33 -4.35 1.10 7.14
CA ASN A 33 -5.55 1.31 6.33
C ASN A 33 -6.50 2.31 7.01
N ALA A 34 -6.81 2.12 8.30
CA ALA A 34 -7.63 3.05 9.08
C ALA A 34 -6.97 4.44 9.18
N ALA A 35 -5.65 4.51 9.29
CA ALA A 35 -4.92 5.78 9.28
C ALA A 35 -5.01 6.50 7.93
N ALA A 36 -5.09 5.79 6.81
CA ALA A 36 -5.34 6.38 5.50
C ALA A 36 -6.79 6.84 5.35
N GLU A 37 -7.74 5.98 5.72
CA GLU A 37 -9.19 6.24 5.65
C GLU A 37 -9.63 7.45 6.49
N GLY A 38 -8.93 7.72 7.59
CA GLY A 38 -9.17 8.89 8.43
C GLY A 38 -8.57 10.21 7.91
N GLN A 39 -7.81 10.21 6.81
CA GLN A 39 -7.15 11.41 6.31
C GLN A 39 -8.06 12.24 5.42
N ASP A 40 -7.94 13.56 5.54
CA ASP A 40 -8.59 14.47 4.59
C ASP A 40 -8.10 14.19 3.17
N GLY A 41 -9.06 14.00 2.27
CA GLY A 41 -8.82 13.70 0.86
C GLY A 41 -8.67 12.22 0.52
N PHE A 42 -8.74 11.28 1.47
CA PHE A 42 -8.91 9.87 1.13
C PHE A 42 -10.30 9.62 0.51
N ILE A 43 -10.36 8.78 -0.53
CA ILE A 43 -11.60 8.47 -1.24
C ILE A 43 -11.94 6.99 -1.17
N TRP A 44 -10.97 6.12 -1.43
CA TRP A 44 -11.19 4.68 -1.55
C TRP A 44 -9.87 3.91 -1.49
N ARG A 45 -9.91 2.63 -1.14
CA ARG A 45 -8.79 1.68 -1.33
C ARG A 45 -9.27 0.35 -1.89
N PHE A 46 -8.34 -0.36 -2.51
CA PHE A 46 -8.52 -1.72 -2.99
C PHE A 46 -8.65 -2.68 -1.81
N THR A 47 -9.69 -3.50 -1.86
CA THR A 47 -9.98 -4.53 -0.85
C THR A 47 -10.43 -5.80 -1.53
N GLY A 48 -10.10 -6.95 -0.94
CA GLY A 48 -10.70 -8.24 -1.27
C GLY A 48 -11.97 -8.51 -0.46
N ALA A 49 -12.45 -9.75 -0.54
CA ALA A 49 -13.70 -10.16 0.12
C ALA A 49 -13.65 -10.01 1.65
N GLY A 50 -12.48 -10.12 2.28
CA GLY A 50 -12.26 -9.96 3.71
C GLY A 50 -11.89 -8.54 4.15
N ASN A 51 -12.05 -7.53 3.28
CA ASN A 51 -11.60 -6.15 3.50
C ASN A 51 -10.06 -5.96 3.50
N ASP A 52 -9.31 -6.98 3.04
CA ASP A 52 -7.86 -6.96 2.90
C ASP A 52 -7.46 -7.05 1.42
N ALA A 53 -6.52 -6.20 0.99
CA ALA A 53 -5.93 -6.28 -0.35
C ALA A 53 -5.13 -7.58 -0.55
N MET A 54 -4.58 -8.13 0.54
CA MET A 54 -3.80 -9.36 0.53
C MET A 54 -4.64 -10.61 0.24
N ASP A 55 -5.97 -10.53 0.31
CA ASP A 55 -6.88 -11.60 -0.10
C ASP A 55 -6.87 -11.86 -1.62
N VAL A 56 -6.33 -10.91 -2.40
CA VAL A 56 -6.40 -10.96 -3.87
C VAL A 56 -5.01 -11.14 -4.47
N GLN A 57 -4.81 -12.27 -5.14
CA GLN A 57 -3.60 -12.55 -5.90
C GLN A 57 -3.61 -11.80 -7.25
N VAL A 58 -3.13 -10.55 -7.26
CA VAL A 58 -3.11 -9.69 -8.47
C VAL A 58 -2.02 -10.10 -9.47
N PHE A 59 -0.90 -10.65 -9.00
CA PHE A 59 0.22 -11.08 -9.85
C PHE A 59 0.45 -12.59 -9.77
N PRO A 60 1.07 -13.23 -10.77
CA PRO A 60 1.40 -14.66 -10.70
C PRO A 60 2.41 -15.05 -9.61
N ASP A 61 3.29 -14.13 -9.19
CA ASP A 61 4.23 -14.39 -8.08
C ASP A 61 3.50 -14.21 -6.74
N PRO A 62 3.34 -15.27 -5.93
CA PRO A 62 2.63 -15.22 -4.64
C PRO A 62 3.32 -14.32 -3.61
N ASN A 63 4.59 -13.97 -3.82
CA ASN A 63 5.32 -13.08 -2.92
C ASN A 63 5.13 -11.60 -3.25
N ILE A 64 4.37 -11.24 -4.30
CA ILE A 64 4.08 -9.85 -4.62
C ILE A 64 2.84 -9.39 -3.85
N ALA A 65 3.05 -8.44 -2.94
CA ALA A 65 2.00 -7.66 -2.31
C ALA A 65 1.57 -6.52 -3.24
N PHE A 66 0.26 -6.33 -3.38
CA PHE A 66 -0.35 -5.26 -4.13
C PHE A 66 -1.36 -4.52 -3.26
N ASN A 67 -1.33 -3.20 -3.28
CA ASN A 67 -2.38 -2.37 -2.71
C ASN A 67 -2.58 -1.13 -3.60
N MET A 68 -3.76 -0.53 -3.53
CA MET A 68 -4.09 0.67 -4.29
C MET A 68 -5.03 1.57 -3.49
N SER A 69 -4.84 2.88 -3.58
CA SER A 69 -5.72 3.86 -2.96
C SER A 69 -6.01 5.04 -3.89
N ILE A 70 -7.17 5.68 -3.70
CA ILE A 70 -7.62 6.85 -4.46
C ILE A 70 -7.71 8.04 -3.52
N TRP A 71 -7.18 9.17 -3.97
CA TRP A 71 -7.06 10.42 -3.23
C TRP A 71 -7.64 11.58 -4.03
N ARG A 72 -8.13 12.60 -3.31
CA ARG A 72 -8.68 13.81 -3.88
C ARG A 72 -7.64 14.59 -4.69
N ASP A 73 -6.41 14.65 -4.20
CA ASP A 73 -5.35 15.46 -4.76
C ASP A 73 -3.96 14.99 -4.27
N GLN A 74 -2.90 15.52 -4.87
CA GLN A 74 -1.53 15.17 -4.48
C GLN A 74 -1.20 15.62 -3.06
N ALA A 75 -1.74 16.75 -2.59
CA ALA A 75 -1.39 17.29 -1.28
C ALA A 75 -1.87 16.37 -0.15
N SER A 76 -3.10 15.86 -0.25
CA SER A 76 -3.67 14.87 0.68
C SER A 76 -2.87 13.57 0.70
N LEU A 77 -2.57 12.99 -0.47
CA LEU A 77 -1.73 11.79 -0.56
C LEU A 77 -0.34 12.00 0.08
N MET A 78 0.36 13.08 -0.27
CA MET A 78 1.70 13.35 0.26
C MET A 78 1.69 13.61 1.77
N SER A 79 0.61 14.20 2.30
CA SER A 79 0.42 14.35 3.74
C SER A 79 0.38 12.98 4.44
N PHE A 80 -0.37 12.02 3.90
CA PHE A 80 -0.37 10.66 4.43
C PHE A 80 1.00 9.98 4.27
N VAL A 81 1.55 9.93 3.05
CA VAL A 81 2.79 9.19 2.75
C VAL A 81 3.98 9.68 3.59
N TYR A 82 4.12 10.99 3.79
CA TYR A 82 5.32 11.57 4.41
C TYR A 82 5.14 12.13 5.82
N ARG A 83 3.90 12.45 6.24
CA ARG A 83 3.66 13.14 7.52
C ARG A 83 2.82 12.34 8.50
N ASN A 84 2.22 11.23 8.08
CA ASN A 84 1.53 10.34 8.99
C ASN A 84 2.55 9.43 9.72
N ASN A 85 2.54 9.46 11.05
CA ASN A 85 3.49 8.69 11.86
C ASN A 85 3.28 7.18 11.74
N ILE A 86 2.03 6.72 11.66
CA ILE A 86 1.70 5.29 11.52
C ILE A 86 2.29 4.75 10.21
N HIS A 87 2.06 5.44 9.09
CA HIS A 87 2.63 5.06 7.80
C HIS A 87 4.17 5.13 7.82
N SER A 88 4.74 6.20 8.37
CA SER A 88 6.19 6.41 8.43
C SER A 88 6.92 5.31 9.22
N ASP A 89 6.32 4.81 10.30
CA ASP A 89 6.90 3.74 11.12
C ASP A 89 7.00 2.40 10.37
N ILE A 90 5.98 2.06 9.57
CA ILE A 90 6.03 0.90 8.67
C ILE A 90 7.08 1.09 7.59
N MET A 91 7.17 2.28 7.00
CA MET A 91 8.14 2.56 5.94
C MET A 91 9.60 2.52 6.41
N ARG A 92 9.87 2.82 7.69
CA ARG A 92 11.21 2.65 8.30
C ARG A 92 11.60 1.18 8.40
N ARG A 93 10.64 0.32 8.69
CA ARG A 93 10.82 -1.13 8.91
C ARG A 93 10.63 -1.98 7.66
N ARG A 94 10.23 -1.38 6.52
CA ARG A 94 9.95 -2.10 5.27
C ARG A 94 11.04 -3.09 4.81
N LYS A 95 12.31 -2.81 5.14
CA LYS A 95 13.45 -3.68 4.85
C LYS A 95 13.53 -4.90 5.78
N GLU A 96 12.63 -5.10 6.71
CA GLU A 96 12.49 -6.36 7.45
C GLU A 96 11.74 -7.39 6.59
N TRP A 97 10.73 -6.93 5.83
CA TRP A 97 9.78 -7.80 5.11
C TRP A 97 10.02 -7.87 3.61
N PHE A 98 10.42 -6.75 2.99
CA PHE A 98 10.45 -6.62 1.54
C PHE A 98 11.87 -6.63 0.96
N GLY A 99 12.01 -7.30 -0.20
CA GLY A 99 13.21 -7.29 -1.03
C GLY A 99 13.16 -6.21 -2.10
N GLU A 100 14.21 -6.15 -2.93
CA GLU A 100 14.17 -5.34 -4.14
C GLU A 100 13.19 -5.95 -5.14
N LEU A 101 12.37 -5.10 -5.76
CA LEU A 101 11.63 -5.51 -6.94
C LEU A 101 12.63 -5.68 -8.09
N PRO A 102 12.48 -6.73 -8.93
CA PRO A 102 13.19 -6.83 -10.18
C PRO A 102 13.05 -5.52 -10.98
N ARG A 103 14.14 -5.06 -11.62
CA ARG A 103 14.26 -3.71 -12.22
C ARG A 103 13.22 -3.38 -13.31
N ASP A 104 12.46 -4.35 -13.78
CA ASP A 104 11.35 -4.20 -14.73
C ASP A 104 10.01 -3.84 -14.06
N ARG A 105 9.94 -3.77 -12.71
CA ARG A 105 8.71 -3.45 -11.96
C ARG A 105 8.97 -2.38 -10.91
N ALA A 106 8.81 -1.11 -11.30
CA ALA A 106 8.82 0.02 -10.36
C ALA A 106 7.40 0.29 -9.82
N SER A 107 7.32 0.77 -8.58
CA SER A 107 6.10 1.34 -8.01
C SER A 107 5.63 2.51 -8.90
N LEU A 108 4.40 2.44 -9.41
CA LEU A 108 3.83 3.45 -10.30
C LEU A 108 2.85 4.32 -9.51
N ILE A 109 3.18 5.60 -9.34
CA ILE A 109 2.18 6.62 -8.95
C ILE A 109 1.58 7.13 -10.26
N THR A 110 0.28 6.93 -10.50
CA THR A 110 -0.38 7.36 -11.74
C THR A 110 -1.65 8.16 -11.45
N GLY A 111 -1.86 9.26 -12.16
CA GLY A 111 -3.10 10.02 -12.08
C GLY A 111 -4.22 9.28 -12.81
N LEU A 112 -5.27 8.85 -12.09
CA LEU A 112 -6.44 8.21 -12.68
C LEU A 112 -7.59 9.22 -12.81
N ARG A 113 -8.20 9.26 -14.00
CA ARG A 113 -9.43 10.00 -14.24
C ARG A 113 -10.61 9.06 -13.92
N LEU A 114 -11.32 9.35 -12.84
CA LEU A 114 -12.61 8.73 -12.51
C LEU A 114 -13.74 9.65 -12.95
#